data_AF-A0A7G6WSA5-F1
#
_entry.id   AF-A0A7G6WSA5-F1
#
_cell.length_a   1.000
_cell.length_b   1.000
_cell.length_c   1.000
_cell.angle_alpha   90.00
_cell.angle_beta   90.00
_cell.angle_gamma   90.00
#
_symmetry.space_group_name_H-M   'P 1'
#
loop_
_entity.id
_entity.type
_entity.pdbx_description
1 polymer ?
#
loop_
_entity_poly.entity_id
_entity_poly.type
_entity_poly.pdbx_seq_one_letter_code
_entity_poly.pdbx_strand_id
1 'polypeptide(L)' 'MNTSTIGLFAGLLIAIAAAAGGFGGFLLALVLGAVGFAVGRYLTDGTKGLDDLMSRRGRG' A
#
# COMPACT_ATOMS: atom_id res chain seq x y z
N MET A 1 -6.56 12.64 -8.41
CA MET A 1 -5.10 12.81 -8.55
C MET A 1 -4.69 12.15 -9.86
N ASN A 2 -3.93 12.83 -10.71
CA ASN A 2 -3.60 12.34 -12.06
C ASN A 2 -2.61 11.16 -11.98
N THR A 3 -2.74 10.19 -12.88
CA THR A 3 -1.84 9.02 -12.96
C THR A 3 -0.37 9.41 -13.05
N SER A 4 -0.06 10.53 -13.71
CA SER A 4 1.30 11.08 -13.77
C SER A 4 1.84 11.50 -12.40
N THR A 5 1.00 12.05 -11.53
CA THR A 5 1.39 12.44 -10.18
C THR A 5 1.70 11.21 -9.33
N ILE A 6 0.90 10.16 -9.48
CA ILE A 6 1.10 8.88 -8.80
C ILE A 6 2.40 8.22 -9.28
N GLY A 7 2.66 8.24 -10.60
CA GLY A 7 3.92 7.74 -11.18
C GLY A 7 5.15 8.51 -10.71
N LEU A 8 5.06 9.84 -10.59
CA LEU A 8 6.14 10.69 -10.07
C LEU A 8 6.48 10.32 -8.63
N PHE A 9 5.48 10.21 -7.75
CA PHE A 9 5.70 9.84 -6.36
C PHE A 9 6.23 8.42 -6.21
N ALA A 10 5.72 7.46 -6.99
CA ALA A 10 6.21 6.09 -6.98
C ALA A 10 7.70 6.02 -7.39
N GLY A 11 8.07 6.68 -8.49
CA GLY A 11 9.47 6.72 -8.94
C GLY A 11 10.40 7.41 -7.94
N LEU A 12 9.97 8.51 -7.34
CA LEU A 12 10.74 9.25 -6.34
C LEU A 12 11.00 8.40 -5.09
N LEU A 13 10.00 7.69 -4.59
CA LEU A 13 10.14 6.82 -3.41
C LEU A 13 11.08 5.64 -3.67
N ILE A 14 11.02 5.04 -4.87
CA ILE A 14 11.93 3.98 -5.30
C ILE A 14 13.37 4.50 -5.37
N ALA A 15 13.58 5.70 -5.93
CA ALA A 15 14.90 6.32 -6.02
C ALA A 15 15.50 6.65 -4.64
N ILE A 16 14.69 7.15 -3.70
CA ILE A 16 15.11 7.44 -2.33
C ILE A 16 15.46 6.15 -1.58
N ALA A 17 14.65 5.09 -1.73
CA ALA A 17 14.93 3.78 -1.14
C ALA A 17 16.24 3.17 -1.67
N ALA A 18 16.52 3.36 -2.97
CA ALA A 18 17.78 2.92 -3.58
C ALA A 18 18.99 3.75 -3.10
N ALA A 19 18.84 5.08 -2.99
CA ALA A 19 19.92 5.99 -2.60
C ALA A 19 20.27 5.90 -1.10
N ALA A 20 19.29 5.73 -0.21
CA ALA A 20 19.50 5.72 1.23
C ALA A 20 20.14 4.43 1.75
N GLY A 21 20.06 3.32 1.01
CA GLY A 21 20.44 1.99 1.49
C GLY A 21 21.47 1.24 0.67
N GLY A 22 21.86 1.74 -0.51
CA GLY A 22 22.57 0.93 -1.51
C GLY A 22 21.75 -0.31 -1.93
N PHE A 23 22.39 -1.29 -2.58
CA PHE A 23 21.69 -2.49 -3.08
C PHE A 23 21.00 -3.30 -1.98
N GLY A 24 21.63 -3.40 -0.79
CA GLY A 24 21.09 -4.16 0.34
C GLY A 24 19.88 -3.48 1.00
N GLY A 25 19.95 -2.15 1.22
CA GLY A 25 18.83 -1.41 1.81
C GLY A 25 17.65 -1.25 0.84
N PHE A 26 17.89 -1.20 -0.47
CA PHE A 26 16.83 -1.26 -1.48
C PHE A 26 16.03 -2.57 -1.42
N LEU A 27 16.73 -3.72 -1.34
CA LEU A 27 16.08 -5.02 -1.22
C LEU A 27 15.30 -5.16 0.09
N LEU A 28 15.86 -4.71 1.22
CA LEU A 28 15.15 -4.70 2.49
C LEU A 28 13.91 -3.81 2.46
N ALA A 29 14.01 -2.60 1.87
CA ALA A 29 12.88 -1.69 1.72
C ALA A 29 11.79 -2.27 0.80
N LEU A 30 12.18 -2.94 -0.28
CA LEU A 30 11.26 -3.58 -1.23
C LEU A 30 10.53 -4.76 -0.59
N VAL A 31 11.24 -5.61 0.17
CA VAL A 31 10.63 -6.72 0.91
C VAL A 31 9.71 -6.19 2.01
N LEU A 32 10.14 -5.23 2.80
CA LEU A 32 9.32 -4.65 3.87
C LEU A 32 8.08 -3.93 3.31
N GLY A 33 8.23 -3.21 2.20
CA GLY A 33 7.12 -2.59 1.48
C GLY A 33 6.14 -3.62 0.90
N ALA A 34 6.63 -4.71 0.31
CA ALA A 34 5.80 -5.80 -0.19
C ALA A 34 5.03 -6.52 0.93
N VAL A 35 5.69 -6.76 2.07
CA VAL A 35 5.06 -7.34 3.27
C VAL A 35 4.00 -6.40 3.82
N GLY A 36 4.30 -5.10 3.97
CA GLY A 36 3.33 -4.09 4.40
C GLY A 36 2.13 -3.96 3.46
N PHE A 37 2.35 -4.03 2.14
CA PHE A 37 1.30 -4.02 1.13
C PHE A 37 0.43 -5.28 1.18
N ALA A 38 1.04 -6.46 1.32
CA ALA A 38 0.30 -7.71 1.46
C ALA A 38 -0.58 -7.69 2.71
N VAL A 39 0.00 -7.34 3.87
CA VAL A 39 -0.73 -7.23 5.14
C VAL A 39 -1.86 -6.19 5.06
N GLY A 40 -1.59 -5.02 4.49
CA GLY A 40 -2.59 -3.97 4.28
C GLY A 40 -3.73 -4.41 3.35
N ARG A 41 -3.42 -5.17 2.29
CA ARG A 41 -4.42 -5.74 1.40
C ARG A 41 -5.29 -6.79 2.11
N TYR A 42 -4.69 -7.68 2.89
CA TYR A 42 -5.42 -8.68 3.67
C TYR A 42 -6.36 -8.05 4.71
N LEU A 43 -5.91 -6.99 5.39
CA LEU A 43 -6.74 -6.25 6.33
C LEU A 43 -7.88 -5.50 5.63
N THR A 44 -7.62 -4.91 4.45
CA THR A 44 -8.62 -4.11 3.71
C THR A 44 -9.65 -4.96 2.96
N ASP A 45 -9.27 -6.14 2.45
CA ASP A 45 -10.22 -7.10 1.87
C ASP A 45 -11.15 -7.68 2.95
N GLY A 46 -10.69 -7.79 4.20
CA GLY A 46 -11.52 -8.17 5.34
C GLY A 46 -12.49 -7.08 5.82
N THR A 47 -12.10 -5.80 5.78
CA THR A 47 -12.94 -4.70 6.29
C THR A 47 -14.05 -4.28 5.34
N LYS A 48 -13.86 -4.40 4.01
CA LYS A 48 -14.92 -4.10 3.03
C LYS A 48 -16.16 -4.98 3.22
N GLY A 49 -15.98 -6.23 3.62
CA GLY A 49 -17.10 -7.14 3.92
C GLY A 49 -17.87 -6.74 5.17
N LEU A 50 -17.19 -6.19 6.19
CA LEU A 50 -17.85 -5.78 7.44
C LEU A 50 -18.62 -4.46 7.28
N ASP A 51 -18.11 -3.51 6.50
CA ASP A 51 -18.79 -2.24 6.21
C ASP A 51 -20.07 -2.46 5.39
N ASP A 52 -20.03 -3.38 4.42
CA ASP A 52 -21.18 -3.77 3.60
C ASP A 52 -22.24 -4.56 4.41
N LEU A 53 -21.80 -5.40 5.35
CA LEU A 53 -22.71 -6.09 6.28
C LEU A 53 -23.32 -5.15 7.33
N MET A 54 -22.62 -4.11 7.76
CA MET A 54 -23.11 -3.13 8.75
C MET A 54 -24.12 -2.13 8.13
N SER A 55 -23.92 -1.74 6.87
CA SER A 55 -24.83 -0.87 6.11
C SER A 55 -26.24 -1.48 5.94
N ARG A 56 -26.34 -2.82 5.86
CA ARG A 56 -27.61 -3.52 5.61
C ARG A 56 -28.55 -3.60 6.83
N ARG A 57 -28.09 -3.20 8.02
CA ARG A 57 -28.87 -3.27 9.28
C ARG A 57 -29.44 -1.91 9.75
N GLY A 58 -29.38 -0.87 8.90
CA GLY A 58 -29.83 0.49 9.27
C GLY A 58 -31.11 1.01 8.60
N ARG A 59 -31.85 0.18 7.86
CA ARG A 59 -33.11 0.60 7.18
C ARG A 59 -34.24 -0.39 7.46
N GLY A 60 -34.93 -0.17 8.58
CA GLY A 60 -36.19 -0.79 8.96
C GLY A 60 -37.02 0.23 9.73
#